data_AF-A0A7V8A5U9-F1
#
_entry.id   AF-A0A7V8A5U9-F1
#
_cell.length_a   1.000
_cell.length_b   1.000
_cell.length_c   1.000
_cell.angle_alpha   90.00
_cell.angle_beta   90.00
_cell.angle_gamma   90.00
#
_symmetry.space_group_name_H-M   'P 1'
#
loop_
_entity.id
_entity.type
_entity.pdbx_description
1 polymer ?
#
loop_
_entity_poly.entity_id
_entity_poly.type
_entity_poly.pdbx_seq_one_letter_code
_entity_poly.pdbx_strand_id
1 'polypeptide(L)' 'MKNQEETIMGKAKFERNKPHVNIGTIGHVDHGKTTLTA' A
#
# COMPACT_ATOMS: atom_id res chain seq x y z
N MET A 1 10.68 -23.94 -29.28
CA MET A 1 10.73 -23.95 -27.79
C MET A 1 11.95 -23.10 -27.41
N LYS A 2 11.84 -21.88 -26.92
CA LYS A 2 11.06 -21.38 -25.79
C LYS A 2 10.54 -19.96 -26.09
N ASN A 3 9.39 -19.66 -25.51
CA ASN A 3 8.59 -18.47 -25.74
C ASN A 3 9.22 -17.23 -25.11
N GLN A 4 8.85 -16.09 -25.69
CA GLN A 4 9.24 -14.73 -25.37
C GLN A 4 9.20 -14.44 -23.86
N GLU A 5 10.27 -13.81 -23.35
CA GLU A 5 10.30 -13.23 -22.02
C GLU A 5 9.34 -12.05 -21.96
N GLU A 6 8.24 -12.24 -21.25
CA GLU A 6 7.27 -11.20 -20.95
C GLU A 6 7.89 -10.26 -19.90
N THR A 7 8.44 -9.14 -20.35
CA THR A 7 8.91 -8.06 -19.49
C THR A 7 7.73 -7.42 -18.76
N ILE A 8 7.33 -7.99 -17.62
CA ILE A 8 6.35 -7.37 -16.72
C ILE A 8 7.05 -6.19 -16.02
N MET A 9 7.15 -5.05 -16.69
CA MET A 9 7.48 -3.77 -16.05
C MET A 9 6.22 -3.17 -15.39
N GLY A 10 5.52 -4.01 -14.62
CA GLY A 10 4.52 -3.57 -13.65
C GLY A 10 5.24 -3.24 -12.34
N LYS A 11 4.89 -2.12 -11.70
CA LYS A 11 5.47 -1.71 -10.41
C LYS A 11 5.62 -2.92 -9.48
N ALA A 12 6.80 -3.08 -8.88
CA ALA A 12 7.09 -4.19 -7.97
C ALA A 12 5.97 -4.34 -6.92
N LYS A 13 5.56 -5.60 -6.66
CA LYS A 13 4.55 -5.90 -5.64
C LYS A 13 5.04 -5.40 -4.29
N PHE A 14 4.25 -4.57 -3.63
CA PHE A 14 4.59 -4.10 -2.28
C PHE A 14 4.52 -5.27 -1.29
N GLU A 15 5.65 -5.59 -0.66
CA GLU A 15 5.73 -6.62 0.36
C GLU A 15 5.35 -6.07 1.75
N ARG A 16 4.36 -6.70 2.40
CA ARG A 16 3.88 -6.34 3.75
C ARG A 16 4.54 -7.20 4.84
N ASN A 17 5.86 -7.36 4.76
CA ASN A 17 6.60 -8.28 5.63
C ASN A 17 7.05 -7.65 6.97
N LYS A 18 6.75 -6.37 7.20
CA LYS A 18 7.16 -5.70 8.44
C LYS A 18 6.35 -6.26 9.62
N PRO A 19 7.01 -6.78 10.70
CA PRO A 19 6.33 -7.35 11.85
C PRO A 19 5.48 -6.30 12.59
N HIS A 20 5.93 -5.04 12.56
CA HIS A 20 5.18 -3.89 13.06
C HIS A 20 5.30 -2.73 12.08
N VAL A 21 4.21 -1.98 11.93
CA VAL A 21 4.16 -0.79 11.08
C VAL A 21 3.22 0.24 11.70
N ASN A 22 3.66 1.49 11.74
CA ASN A 22 2.84 2.60 12.20
C ASN A 22 2.06 3.17 11.01
N ILE A 23 0.75 3.33 11.17
CA ILE A 23 -0.16 3.93 10.19
C ILE A 23 -1.07 4.95 10.88
N GLY A 24 -1.72 5.81 10.08
CA GLY A 24 -2.71 6.75 10.58
C GLY A 24 -3.67 7.21 9.48
N THR A 25 -4.77 7.82 9.89
CA THR A 25 -5.80 8.34 8.98
C THR A 25 -5.40 9.71 8.44
N ILE A 26 -5.36 9.87 7.12
CA ILE A 26 -5.06 11.14 6.42
C ILE A 26 -6.30 11.67 5.70
N GLY A 27 -6.46 12.99 5.58
CA GLY A 27 -7.61 13.60 4.89
C GLY A 27 -7.96 15.01 5.36
N HIS A 28 -8.93 15.65 4.71
CA HIS A 28 -9.36 17.03 4.98
C HIS A 28 -9.88 17.24 6.41
N VAL A 29 -9.81 18.48 6.92
CA VAL A 29 -10.35 18.85 8.25
C VAL A 29 -11.82 18.45 8.38
N ASP A 30 -12.27 18.15 9.59
CA ASP A 30 -13.66 17.77 9.92
C ASP A 30 -14.23 16.50 9.26
N HIS A 31 -13.43 15.74 8.51
CA HIS A 31 -13.86 14.46 7.94
C HIS A 31 -13.76 13.26 8.91
N GLY A 32 -13.84 13.50 10.23
CA GLY A 32 -13.94 12.42 11.23
C GLY A 32 -12.70 11.56 11.45
N LYS A 33 -11.51 12.01 11.01
CA LYS A 33 -10.24 11.25 11.17
C LYS A 33 -9.94 10.90 12.63
N THR A 34 -10.20 11.83 13.56
CA THR A 34 -10.03 11.61 15.00
C THR A 34 -11.10 10.67 15.55
N THR A 35 -12.37 10.87 15.19
CA THR A 35 -13.49 10.02 15.61
C THR A 35 -13.32 8.57 15.17
N LEU A 36 -12.68 8.33 14.02
CA LEU A 36 -12.43 6.99 13.50
C LEU A 36 -11.36 6.22 14.29
N THR A 37 -10.45 6.90 15.00
CA THR A 37 -9.27 6.28 15.63
C THR A 37 -9.17 6.48 17.14
N ALA A 38 -10.03 7.30 17.76
CA ALA A 38 -10.06 7.55 19.19
C ALA A 38 -10.82 6.47 19.96
#